data_AF-A0A9E3M9D2-F1
#
_entry.id   AF-A0A9E3M9D2-F1
#
_cell.length_a   1.000
_cell.length_b   1.000
_cell.length_c   1.000
_cell.angle_alpha   90.00
_cell.angle_beta   90.00
_cell.angle_gamma   90.00
#
_symmetry.space_group_name_H-M   'P 1'
#
loop_
_entity.id
_entity.type
_entity.pdbx_description
1 polymer ?
#
loop_
_entity_poly.entity_id
_entity_poly.type
_entity_poly.pdbx_seq_one_letter_code
_entity_poly.pdbx_strand_id
1 'polypeptide(L)'
;MAKEQNKNTVSDLPKYIKDLLVETPSAITKLCALWDGLTAETQVKILLEIKAGRYSCYFTDKIYVKAVKSHNPYVRYLGAKNLSFGESSSDEVNAVERLIKEDTNNLVKYSLYENECRFLPPSAMKDNPLEPDTFFKLPHQARLAVVRSLSGCGKDIVEVVRYAIDNCLKNDTLAEDELFDILLDYLNKPEFRSHYETERYSYDGYGEYLKGKDVATLWGLVTKVPKSCSYVLIKFLPVSAGLSNNIPGNIVNKLDNWQLENLLDRDDIELQELRKKIFWEYVDYNQEEKDNDKSWRKSMLLGAAISHSFRLSYDDFAKILSKPEKQKIKILNELTNANDLELCIYEAIHDVMFKSNVDMFSWEYAEFAKYPFERRLKKLKDYQLKKELLGLKLYRLANQVMPWKGKRYELTEKLEFLKEHVVEGDTWKTFIAFSDAWPKKNFKELYKHLPGIDEVESDSSEDKDSILNYEKMKIMFALELSSLKSEIGRIKFLMYAVIALIIILLISK
;
A
#
# COMPACT_ATOMS: atom_id res chain seq x y z
N MET A 1 22.52 1.65 5.50
CA MET A 1 22.11 0.27 5.86
C MET A 1 21.23 -0.29 4.74
N ALA A 2 21.82 -0.69 3.61
CA ALA A 2 21.11 -1.21 2.43
C ALA A 2 21.87 -2.42 1.86
N LYS A 3 22.03 -3.49 2.65
CA LYS A 3 22.78 -4.69 2.25
C LYS A 3 22.10 -6.01 2.57
N GLU A 4 20.79 -6.04 2.83
CA GLU A 4 20.14 -7.26 3.34
C GLU A 4 18.77 -7.59 2.74
N GLN A 5 18.56 -7.32 1.44
CA GLN A 5 17.32 -7.71 0.75
C GLN A 5 17.50 -8.56 -0.52
N ASN A 6 18.64 -9.20 -0.69
CA ASN A 6 18.74 -10.38 -1.56
C ASN A 6 19.30 -11.55 -0.75
N LYS A 7 18.53 -12.01 0.24
CA LYS A 7 18.63 -13.40 0.67
C LYS A 7 18.16 -14.22 -0.52
N ASN A 8 19.13 -14.55 -1.38
CA ASN A 8 19.02 -15.46 -2.51
C ASN A 8 18.02 -16.56 -2.13
N THR A 9 16.92 -16.64 -2.87
CA THR A 9 16.20 -17.90 -3.02
C THR A 9 17.23 -18.90 -3.52
N VAL A 10 17.83 -19.66 -2.59
CA VAL A 10 18.73 -20.76 -2.94
C VAL A 10 17.91 -21.66 -3.85
N SER A 11 18.23 -21.66 -5.15
CA SER A 11 17.36 -22.31 -6.10
C SER A 11 17.23 -23.78 -5.73
N ASP A 12 15.99 -24.27 -5.69
CA ASP A 12 15.66 -25.65 -5.33
C ASP A 12 15.96 -26.62 -6.48
N LEU A 13 16.98 -26.29 -7.28
CA LEU A 13 17.46 -27.15 -8.36
C LEU A 13 18.24 -28.33 -7.74
N PRO A 14 17.96 -29.57 -8.18
CA PRO A 14 18.74 -30.72 -7.78
C PRO A 14 20.23 -30.52 -8.04
N LYS A 15 21.09 -31.06 -7.16
CA LYS A 15 22.55 -30.90 -7.26
C LYS A 15 23.10 -31.24 -8.66
N TYR A 16 22.60 -32.33 -9.25
CA TYR A 16 23.05 -32.76 -10.58
C TYR A 16 22.69 -31.78 -11.70
N ILE A 17 21.63 -30.95 -11.56
CA ILE A 17 21.31 -29.87 -12.49
C ILE A 17 22.23 -28.68 -12.25
N LYS A 18 22.48 -28.32 -10.99
CA LYS A 18 23.41 -27.23 -10.63
C LYS A 18 24.81 -27.49 -11.19
N ASP A 19 25.26 -28.74 -11.15
CA ASP A 19 26.55 -29.15 -11.75
C ASP A 19 26.59 -28.96 -13.28
N LEU A 20 25.44 -28.92 -13.96
CA LEU A 20 25.33 -28.62 -15.40
C LEU A 20 25.23 -27.12 -15.70
N LEU A 21 25.05 -26.27 -14.69
CA LEU A 21 25.08 -24.82 -14.85
C LEU A 21 26.50 -24.25 -14.73
N VAL A 22 27.54 -25.09 -14.75
CA VAL A 22 28.94 -24.63 -14.82
C VAL A 22 29.27 -24.26 -16.27
N GLU A 23 29.93 -23.14 -16.50
CA GLU A 23 30.23 -22.59 -17.83
C GLU A 23 31.32 -23.37 -18.60
N THR A 24 31.04 -24.62 -18.94
CA THR A 24 31.92 -25.44 -19.77
C THR A 24 31.18 -25.91 -21.02
N PRO A 25 31.85 -26.06 -22.17
CA PRO A 25 31.24 -26.61 -23.38
C PRO A 25 30.59 -27.99 -23.16
N SER A 26 31.19 -28.81 -22.30
CA SER A 26 30.63 -30.13 -21.94
C SER A 26 29.32 -30.00 -21.16
N ALA A 27 29.27 -29.10 -20.18
CA ALA A 27 28.05 -28.85 -19.40
C ALA A 27 26.92 -28.30 -20.28
N ILE A 28 27.21 -27.33 -21.17
CA ILE A 28 26.24 -26.81 -22.15
C ILE A 28 25.69 -27.95 -23.01
N THR A 29 26.56 -28.79 -23.57
CA THR A 29 26.14 -29.90 -24.43
C THR A 29 25.26 -30.89 -23.66
N LYS A 30 25.64 -31.25 -22.44
CA LYS A 30 24.86 -32.14 -21.56
C LYS A 30 23.52 -31.54 -21.19
N LEU A 31 23.48 -30.25 -20.85
CA LEU A 31 22.25 -29.55 -20.51
C LEU A 31 21.29 -29.47 -21.71
N CYS A 32 21.81 -29.15 -22.90
CA CYS A 32 21.03 -29.15 -24.14
C CYS A 32 20.49 -30.54 -24.51
N ALA A 33 21.28 -31.60 -24.28
CA ALA A 33 20.84 -32.98 -24.50
C ALA A 33 19.77 -33.42 -23.50
N LEU A 34 19.89 -33.01 -22.24
CA LEU A 34 18.93 -33.30 -21.18
C LEU A 34 17.62 -32.50 -21.33
N TRP A 35 17.68 -31.33 -21.97
CA TRP A 35 16.63 -30.32 -21.99
C TRP A 35 15.24 -30.85 -22.31
N ASP A 36 15.11 -31.66 -23.36
CA ASP A 36 13.80 -32.14 -23.85
C ASP A 36 13.19 -33.21 -22.91
N GLY A 37 14.01 -33.82 -22.04
CA GLY A 37 13.56 -34.74 -21.00
C GLY A 37 13.23 -34.06 -19.67
N LEU A 38 13.52 -32.76 -19.52
CA LEU A 38 13.17 -32.00 -18.32
C LEU A 38 11.70 -31.60 -18.33
N THR A 39 11.10 -31.52 -17.15
CA THR A 39 9.76 -30.94 -17.01
C THR A 39 9.80 -29.44 -17.29
N ALA A 40 8.67 -28.86 -17.71
CA ALA A 40 8.57 -27.42 -17.92
C ALA A 40 8.91 -26.63 -16.64
N GLU A 41 8.56 -27.14 -15.46
CA GLU A 41 8.92 -26.54 -14.18
C GLU A 41 10.45 -26.47 -13.99
N THR A 42 11.17 -27.57 -14.26
CA THR A 42 12.62 -27.59 -14.16
C THR A 42 13.28 -26.68 -15.20
N GLN A 43 12.76 -26.66 -16.44
CA GLN A 43 13.21 -25.73 -17.48
C GLN A 43 13.05 -24.27 -17.03
N VAL A 44 11.89 -23.89 -16.47
CA VAL A 44 11.64 -22.54 -15.93
C VAL A 44 12.63 -22.21 -14.82
N LYS A 45 12.82 -23.11 -13.84
CA LYS A 45 13.78 -22.91 -12.74
C LYS A 45 15.20 -22.68 -13.25
N ILE A 46 15.63 -23.44 -14.26
CA ILE A 46 16.94 -23.26 -14.91
C ILE A 46 17.03 -21.88 -15.58
N LEU A 47 16.03 -21.46 -16.36
CA LEU A 47 16.05 -20.18 -17.06
C LEU A 47 16.08 -18.99 -16.09
N LEU A 48 15.37 -19.08 -14.97
CA LEU A 48 15.40 -18.07 -13.92
C LEU A 48 16.77 -18.01 -13.22
N GLU A 49 17.38 -19.16 -12.95
CA GLU A 49 18.75 -19.24 -12.40
C GLU A 49 19.76 -18.60 -13.36
N ILE A 50 19.64 -18.90 -14.66
CA ILE A 50 20.50 -18.32 -15.69
C ILE A 50 20.33 -16.81 -15.76
N LYS A 51 19.09 -16.29 -15.70
CA LYS A 51 18.82 -14.85 -15.69
C LYS A 51 19.42 -14.15 -14.46
N ALA A 52 19.38 -14.79 -13.30
CA ALA A 52 19.91 -14.23 -12.06
C ALA A 52 21.44 -14.33 -11.94
N GLY A 53 22.06 -15.30 -12.61
CA GLY A 53 23.48 -15.55 -12.59
C GLY A 53 24.28 -14.64 -13.54
N ARG A 54 25.61 -14.73 -13.42
CA ARG A 54 26.56 -14.05 -14.32
C ARG A 54 27.16 -15.08 -15.26
N TYR A 55 26.43 -15.36 -16.33
CA TYR A 55 26.84 -16.28 -17.38
C TYR A 55 27.33 -15.52 -18.61
N SER A 56 28.29 -16.10 -19.32
CA SER A 56 28.76 -15.70 -20.64
C SER A 56 27.63 -15.75 -21.67
N CYS A 57 27.66 -14.82 -22.62
CA CYS A 57 26.66 -14.77 -23.70
C CYS A 57 26.58 -16.07 -24.49
N TYR A 58 27.73 -16.72 -24.72
CA TYR A 58 27.77 -18.02 -25.40
C TYR A 58 26.96 -19.10 -24.66
N PHE A 59 27.11 -19.18 -23.33
CA PHE A 59 26.34 -20.12 -22.52
C PHE A 59 24.85 -19.78 -22.57
N THR A 60 24.48 -18.52 -22.31
CA THR A 60 23.07 -18.10 -22.25
C THR A 60 22.36 -18.27 -23.58
N ASP A 61 22.99 -17.88 -24.69
CA ASP A 61 22.38 -17.94 -26.02
C ASP A 61 22.09 -19.38 -26.43
N LYS A 62 23.01 -20.32 -26.18
CA LYS A 62 22.79 -21.73 -26.52
C LYS A 62 21.61 -22.33 -25.74
N ILE A 63 21.46 -22.00 -24.46
CA ILE A 63 20.34 -22.48 -23.66
C ILE A 63 19.03 -21.80 -24.07
N TYR A 64 19.03 -20.49 -24.33
CA TYR A 64 17.83 -19.79 -24.75
C TYR A 64 17.36 -20.21 -26.17
N VAL A 65 18.28 -20.41 -27.12
CA VAL A 65 17.95 -20.97 -28.44
C VAL A 65 17.31 -22.36 -28.31
N LYS A 66 17.79 -23.18 -27.37
CA LYS A 66 17.17 -24.49 -27.07
C LYS A 66 15.79 -24.32 -26.45
N ALA A 67 15.63 -23.39 -25.51
CA ALA A 67 14.36 -23.10 -24.83
C ALA A 67 13.24 -22.62 -25.79
N VAL A 68 13.57 -21.82 -26.80
CA VAL A 68 12.62 -21.37 -27.84
C VAL A 68 12.02 -22.53 -28.64
N LYS A 69 12.63 -23.72 -28.64
CA LYS A 69 12.10 -24.91 -29.31
C LYS A 69 11.21 -25.78 -28.38
N SER A 70 11.01 -25.37 -27.13
CA SER A 70 10.19 -26.11 -26.16
C SER A 70 8.72 -26.19 -26.59
N HIS A 71 8.06 -27.29 -26.25
CA HIS A 71 6.62 -27.45 -26.51
C HIS A 71 5.79 -26.55 -25.58
N ASN A 72 6.35 -26.14 -24.43
CA ASN A 72 5.69 -25.24 -23.49
C ASN A 72 5.86 -23.76 -23.92
N PRO A 73 4.77 -23.01 -24.18
CA PRO A 73 4.86 -21.62 -24.62
C PRO A 73 5.55 -20.68 -23.64
N TYR A 74 5.42 -20.92 -22.33
CA TYR A 74 6.06 -20.08 -21.32
C TYR A 74 7.57 -20.27 -21.30
N VAL A 75 8.05 -21.51 -21.47
CA VAL A 75 9.49 -21.80 -21.64
C VAL A 75 10.03 -21.13 -22.90
N ARG A 76 9.29 -21.19 -24.02
CA ARG A 76 9.67 -20.48 -25.24
C ARG A 76 9.76 -18.98 -25.03
N TYR A 77 8.77 -18.38 -24.38
CA TYR A 77 8.75 -16.96 -24.04
C TYR A 77 9.95 -16.54 -23.19
N LEU A 78 10.27 -17.31 -22.13
CA LEU A 78 11.43 -17.04 -21.28
C LEU A 78 12.75 -17.14 -22.06
N GLY A 79 12.87 -18.11 -22.99
CA GLY A 79 14.01 -18.15 -23.90
C GLY A 79 14.04 -16.92 -24.81
N ALA A 80 12.94 -16.65 -25.50
CA ALA A 80 12.83 -15.62 -26.52
C ALA A 80 13.09 -14.20 -26.00
N LYS A 81 12.56 -13.83 -24.82
CA LYS A 81 12.72 -12.47 -24.28
C LYS A 81 14.14 -12.14 -23.81
N ASN A 82 14.93 -13.16 -23.47
CA ASN A 82 16.31 -12.98 -22.98
C ASN A 82 17.36 -13.21 -24.08
N LEU A 83 16.95 -13.53 -25.31
CA LEU A 83 17.85 -13.64 -26.46
C LEU A 83 18.22 -12.26 -26.99
N SER A 84 19.51 -12.03 -27.22
CA SER A 84 19.99 -10.81 -27.87
C SER A 84 20.14 -11.02 -29.38
N PHE A 85 19.64 -10.07 -30.17
CA PHE A 85 19.75 -10.08 -31.64
C PHE A 85 20.62 -8.89 -32.07
N GLY A 86 21.84 -9.17 -32.54
CA GLY A 86 22.78 -8.15 -33.03
C GLY A 86 22.79 -8.05 -34.57
N GLU A 87 23.38 -6.99 -35.12
CA GLU A 87 23.49 -6.79 -36.58
C GLU A 87 24.31 -7.88 -37.29
N SER A 88 25.20 -8.57 -36.58
CA SER A 88 26.02 -9.69 -37.06
C SER A 88 25.48 -11.07 -36.64
N SER A 89 24.16 -11.18 -36.46
CA SER A 89 23.51 -12.43 -36.05
C SER A 89 23.77 -13.56 -37.05
N SER A 90 24.12 -14.74 -36.53
CA SER A 90 24.30 -15.94 -37.34
C SER A 90 22.99 -16.42 -37.97
N ASP A 91 23.07 -17.25 -39.01
CA ASP A 91 21.89 -17.88 -39.63
C ASP A 91 21.01 -18.63 -38.61
N GLU A 92 21.63 -19.21 -37.59
CA GLU A 92 20.93 -19.88 -36.48
C GLU A 92 20.07 -18.87 -35.69
N VAL A 93 20.59 -17.69 -35.38
CA VAL A 93 19.88 -16.64 -34.66
C VAL A 93 18.75 -16.05 -35.50
N ASN A 94 18.99 -15.83 -36.81
CA ASN A 94 17.95 -15.36 -37.74
C ASN A 94 16.82 -16.39 -37.93
N ALA A 95 17.13 -17.68 -37.89
CA ALA A 95 16.12 -18.73 -37.90
C ALA A 95 15.29 -18.72 -36.61
N VAL A 96 15.92 -18.51 -35.45
CA VAL A 96 15.24 -18.41 -34.16
C VAL A 96 14.34 -17.17 -34.09
N GLU A 97 14.79 -16.02 -34.59
CA GLU A 97 13.97 -14.81 -34.62
C GLU A 97 12.69 -15.02 -35.45
N ARG A 98 12.80 -15.69 -36.60
CA ARG A 98 11.63 -16.06 -37.42
C ARG A 98 10.68 -16.99 -36.67
N LEU A 99 11.21 -18.02 -36.01
CA LEU A 99 10.40 -18.93 -35.19
C LEU A 99 9.62 -18.19 -34.11
N ILE A 100 10.22 -17.17 -33.48
CA ILE A 100 9.54 -16.34 -32.48
C ILE A 100 8.44 -15.50 -33.15
N LYS A 101 8.76 -14.77 -34.23
CA LYS A 101 7.80 -13.90 -34.94
C LYS A 101 6.60 -14.65 -35.52
N GLU A 102 6.81 -15.91 -35.89
CA GLU A 102 5.79 -16.80 -36.47
C GLU A 102 5.12 -17.70 -35.42
N ASP A 103 5.48 -17.58 -34.13
CA ASP A 103 4.88 -18.40 -33.07
C ASP A 103 3.37 -18.13 -32.97
N THR A 104 2.61 -19.23 -32.86
CA THR A 104 1.15 -19.20 -32.68
C THR A 104 0.72 -18.58 -31.36
N ASN A 105 1.60 -18.56 -30.34
CA ASN A 105 1.30 -17.99 -29.04
C ASN A 105 1.77 -16.53 -28.97
N ASN A 106 0.83 -15.61 -28.73
CA ASN A 106 1.10 -14.18 -28.65
C ASN A 106 2.15 -13.79 -27.59
N LEU A 107 2.26 -14.55 -26.50
CA LEU A 107 3.27 -14.30 -25.47
C LEU A 107 4.69 -14.47 -26.03
N VAL A 108 4.90 -15.51 -26.84
CA VAL A 108 6.19 -15.76 -27.50
C VAL A 108 6.38 -14.76 -28.64
N LYS A 109 5.37 -14.62 -29.51
CA LYS A 109 5.42 -13.76 -30.69
C LYS A 109 5.86 -12.33 -30.40
N TYR A 110 5.36 -11.76 -29.29
CA TYR A 110 5.63 -10.39 -28.91
C TYR A 110 6.73 -10.23 -27.85
N SER A 111 7.38 -11.31 -27.43
CA SER A 111 8.42 -11.27 -26.40
C SER A 111 9.62 -10.41 -26.77
N LEU A 112 9.87 -10.19 -28.07
CA LEU A 112 10.97 -9.36 -28.56
C LEU A 112 10.81 -7.87 -28.23
N TYR A 113 9.59 -7.42 -27.93
CA TYR A 113 9.34 -6.07 -27.39
C TYR A 113 9.75 -5.93 -25.92
N GLU A 114 9.91 -7.05 -25.20
CA GLU A 114 10.33 -7.05 -23.80
C GLU A 114 11.87 -7.00 -23.62
N ASN A 115 12.64 -7.04 -24.72
CA ASN A 115 14.09 -7.20 -24.65
C ASN A 115 14.81 -5.89 -24.29
N GLU A 116 15.52 -5.90 -23.15
CA GLU A 116 16.28 -4.77 -22.61
C GLU A 116 17.39 -4.24 -23.55
N CYS A 117 17.91 -5.06 -24.46
CA CYS A 117 18.99 -4.65 -25.36
C CYS A 117 18.55 -3.73 -26.51
N ARG A 118 17.24 -3.43 -26.65
CA ARG A 118 16.73 -2.52 -27.68
C ARG A 118 16.68 -1.05 -27.25
N PHE A 119 17.07 -0.72 -26.02
CA PHE A 119 17.00 0.66 -25.51
C PHE A 119 18.20 1.52 -25.93
N LEU A 120 18.35 1.73 -27.23
CA LEU A 120 18.82 3.04 -27.68
C LEU A 120 17.75 4.08 -27.27
N PRO A 121 18.14 5.34 -26.99
CA PRO A 121 17.15 6.39 -26.73
C PRO A 121 16.09 6.37 -27.85
N PRO A 122 14.79 6.47 -27.54
CA PRO A 122 13.71 6.31 -28.52
C PRO A 122 13.88 7.15 -29.79
N SER A 123 14.53 8.31 -29.67
CA SER A 123 14.88 9.21 -30.77
C SER A 123 15.85 8.64 -31.82
N ALA A 124 16.56 7.56 -31.51
CA ALA A 124 17.54 6.93 -32.40
C ALA A 124 16.97 5.72 -33.16
N MET A 125 15.76 5.26 -32.82
CA MET A 125 15.11 4.15 -33.51
C MET A 125 14.18 4.68 -34.60
N LYS A 126 14.35 4.16 -35.83
CA LYS A 126 13.48 4.49 -36.96
C LYS A 126 12.02 4.07 -36.73
N ASP A 127 11.81 3.04 -35.91
CA ASP A 127 10.49 2.47 -35.56
C ASP A 127 10.33 2.44 -34.04
N ASN A 128 10.27 3.63 -33.41
CA ASN A 128 10.08 3.73 -31.96
C ASN A 128 8.68 3.18 -31.57
N PRO A 129 8.60 2.05 -30.83
CA PRO A 129 7.30 1.47 -30.46
C PRO A 129 6.51 2.35 -29.49
N LEU A 130 7.13 3.35 -28.84
CA LEU A 130 6.46 4.30 -27.93
C LEU A 130 5.92 5.54 -28.63
N GLU A 131 6.20 5.74 -29.91
CA GLU A 131 5.51 6.78 -30.68
C GLU A 131 4.01 6.43 -30.71
N PRO A 132 3.09 7.33 -30.28
CA PRO A 132 1.71 6.95 -30.04
C PRO A 132 0.99 6.29 -31.24
N ASP A 133 1.20 6.83 -32.44
CA ASP A 133 0.61 6.26 -33.67
C ASP A 133 1.15 4.85 -33.98
N THR A 134 2.43 4.59 -33.66
CA THR A 134 3.06 3.29 -33.85
C THR A 134 2.62 2.32 -32.75
N PHE A 135 2.57 2.79 -31.49
CA PHE A 135 2.15 2.02 -30.33
C PHE A 135 0.72 1.47 -30.48
N PHE A 136 -0.25 2.32 -30.87
CA PHE A 136 -1.65 1.88 -30.96
C PHE A 136 -1.98 1.07 -32.22
N LYS A 137 -1.08 1.03 -33.22
CA LYS A 137 -1.16 0.06 -34.33
C LYS A 137 -0.79 -1.36 -33.91
N LEU A 138 -0.06 -1.52 -32.80
CA LEU A 138 0.29 -2.82 -32.27
C LEU A 138 -0.93 -3.50 -31.63
N PRO A 139 -1.06 -4.83 -31.75
CA PRO A 139 -2.04 -5.60 -30.98
C PRO A 139 -1.83 -5.43 -29.47
N HIS A 140 -2.91 -5.58 -28.68
CA HIS A 140 -2.87 -5.34 -27.23
C HIS A 140 -1.71 -6.06 -26.52
N GLN A 141 -1.50 -7.34 -26.80
CA GLN A 141 -0.43 -8.12 -26.16
C GLN A 141 0.98 -7.59 -26.49
N ALA A 142 1.17 -7.01 -27.67
CA ALA A 142 2.42 -6.37 -28.05
C ALA A 142 2.62 -5.04 -27.33
N ARG A 143 1.55 -4.26 -27.14
CA ARG A 143 1.59 -3.02 -26.32
C ARG A 143 1.97 -3.32 -24.86
N LEU A 144 1.40 -4.38 -24.28
CA LEU A 144 1.78 -4.85 -22.95
C LEU A 144 3.25 -5.26 -22.87
N ALA A 145 3.74 -6.01 -23.86
CA ALA A 145 5.14 -6.38 -23.96
C ALA A 145 6.08 -5.15 -24.03
N VAL A 146 5.70 -4.12 -24.81
CA VAL A 146 6.46 -2.86 -24.88
C VAL A 146 6.54 -2.18 -23.52
N VAL A 147 5.43 -2.04 -22.78
CA VAL A 147 5.48 -1.33 -21.48
C VAL A 147 6.14 -2.14 -20.37
N ARG A 148 6.15 -3.48 -20.44
CA ARG A 148 6.85 -4.35 -19.48
C ARG A 148 8.36 -4.17 -19.48
N SER A 149 8.97 -3.84 -20.62
CA SER A 149 10.43 -3.61 -20.67
C SER A 149 10.87 -2.24 -20.13
N LEU A 150 9.96 -1.31 -19.89
CA LEU A 150 10.30 0.05 -19.45
C LEU A 150 10.53 0.15 -17.93
N SER A 151 11.75 0.29 -17.45
CA SER A 151 11.97 0.58 -16.02
C SER A 151 11.69 2.04 -15.63
N GLY A 152 11.68 2.96 -16.60
CA GLY A 152 11.36 4.38 -16.46
C GLY A 152 10.63 4.89 -17.71
N CYS A 153 10.95 6.09 -18.19
CA CYS A 153 10.32 6.72 -19.36
C CYS A 153 8.92 7.29 -19.06
N GLY A 154 8.77 7.95 -17.90
CA GLY A 154 7.50 8.52 -17.49
C GLY A 154 6.93 9.53 -18.50
N LYS A 155 7.79 10.31 -19.17
CA LYS A 155 7.38 11.24 -20.22
C LYS A 155 6.78 10.53 -21.45
N ASP A 156 7.44 9.48 -21.96
CA ASP A 156 6.99 8.77 -23.16
C ASP A 156 5.64 8.08 -22.90
N ILE A 157 5.49 7.44 -21.73
CA ILE A 157 4.21 6.85 -21.31
C ILE A 157 3.11 7.91 -21.18
N VAL A 158 3.42 9.12 -20.72
CA VAL A 158 2.44 10.21 -20.66
C VAL A 158 1.98 10.63 -22.05
N GLU A 159 2.86 10.64 -23.05
CA GLU A 159 2.50 10.95 -24.44
C GLU A 159 1.58 9.86 -25.02
N VAL A 160 1.89 8.59 -24.80
CA VAL A 160 1.04 7.44 -25.18
C VAL A 160 -0.34 7.54 -24.51
N VAL A 161 -0.41 7.76 -23.20
CA VAL A 161 -1.68 7.82 -22.46
C VAL A 161 -2.52 9.03 -22.87
N ARG A 162 -1.90 10.20 -23.10
CA ARG A 162 -2.62 11.37 -23.60
C ARG A 162 -3.22 11.12 -24.97
N TYR A 163 -2.44 10.53 -25.88
CA TYR A 163 -2.94 10.17 -27.19
C TYR A 163 -4.11 9.18 -27.10
N ALA A 164 -4.02 8.19 -26.21
CA ALA A 164 -5.11 7.24 -25.94
C ALA A 164 -6.39 7.96 -25.54
N ILE A 165 -6.31 8.89 -24.58
CA ILE A 165 -7.46 9.68 -24.12
C ILE A 165 -8.02 10.57 -25.23
N ASP A 166 -7.14 11.27 -25.95
CA ASP A 166 -7.56 12.32 -26.87
C ASP A 166 -8.02 11.80 -28.23
N ASN A 167 -7.51 10.64 -28.66
CA ASN A 167 -7.76 10.10 -30.00
C ASN A 167 -8.35 8.70 -30.01
N CYS A 168 -8.02 7.82 -29.06
CA CYS A 168 -8.46 6.43 -29.13
C CYS A 168 -9.76 6.18 -28.36
N LEU A 169 -9.83 6.60 -27.09
CA LEU A 169 -11.01 6.44 -26.24
C LEU A 169 -12.20 7.26 -26.76
N LYS A 170 -11.96 8.51 -27.20
CA LYS A 170 -13.03 9.37 -27.75
C LYS A 170 -13.63 8.85 -29.05
N ASN A 171 -12.88 8.03 -29.80
CA ASN A 171 -13.30 7.46 -31.08
C ASN A 171 -13.65 5.97 -30.97
N ASP A 172 -13.76 5.42 -29.76
CA ASP A 172 -14.04 4.01 -29.47
C ASP A 172 -13.09 3.01 -30.17
N THR A 173 -11.84 3.42 -30.49
CA THR A 173 -10.83 2.53 -31.10
C THR A 173 -9.97 1.82 -30.06
N LEU A 174 -10.14 2.16 -28.79
CA LEU A 174 -9.48 1.54 -27.64
C LEU A 174 -10.50 1.46 -26.51
N ALA A 175 -10.56 0.33 -25.82
CA ALA A 175 -11.41 0.19 -24.64
C ALA A 175 -10.67 0.69 -23.37
N GLU A 176 -11.41 1.13 -22.36
CA GLU A 176 -10.84 1.67 -21.12
C GLU A 176 -10.02 0.62 -20.34
N ASP A 177 -10.44 -0.64 -20.38
CA ASP A 177 -9.75 -1.77 -19.78
C ASP A 177 -8.38 -2.04 -20.43
N GLU A 178 -8.25 -1.85 -21.74
CA GLU A 178 -6.94 -1.96 -22.41
C GLU A 178 -5.96 -0.88 -21.92
N LEU A 179 -6.41 0.36 -21.71
CA LEU A 179 -5.58 1.41 -21.13
C LEU A 179 -5.23 1.12 -19.66
N PHE A 180 -6.19 0.56 -18.91
CA PHE A 180 -5.98 0.10 -17.54
C PHE A 180 -4.87 -0.97 -17.48
N ASP A 181 -4.93 -1.98 -18.34
CA ASP A 181 -3.92 -3.04 -18.41
C ASP A 181 -2.52 -2.49 -18.73
N ILE A 182 -2.44 -1.55 -19.69
CA ILE A 182 -1.18 -0.90 -20.07
C ILE A 182 -0.56 -0.18 -18.86
N LEU A 183 -1.36 0.59 -18.12
CA LEU A 183 -0.88 1.30 -16.92
C LEU A 183 -0.51 0.33 -15.79
N LEU A 184 -1.29 -0.75 -15.62
CA LEU A 184 -1.04 -1.74 -14.59
C LEU A 184 0.28 -2.49 -14.83
N ASP A 185 0.53 -2.95 -16.06
CA ASP A 185 1.76 -3.64 -16.43
C ASP A 185 2.99 -2.72 -16.38
N TYR A 186 2.81 -1.42 -16.64
CA TYR A 186 3.88 -0.44 -16.52
C TYR A 186 4.24 -0.16 -15.05
N LEU A 187 3.24 0.13 -14.20
CA LEU A 187 3.46 0.67 -12.85
C LEU A 187 3.63 -0.41 -11.77
N ASN A 188 2.97 -1.57 -11.92
CA ASN A 188 2.95 -2.62 -10.90
C ASN A 188 4.01 -3.69 -11.11
N LYS A 189 5.22 -3.29 -11.51
CA LYS A 189 6.36 -4.20 -11.67
C LYS A 189 7.53 -3.84 -10.73
N PRO A 190 8.28 -4.84 -10.24
CA PRO A 190 9.42 -4.61 -9.37
C PRO A 190 10.47 -3.65 -9.96
N GLU A 191 10.69 -3.71 -11.28
CA GLU A 191 11.68 -2.90 -11.99
C GLU A 191 11.32 -1.41 -11.96
N PHE A 192 10.04 -1.07 -12.11
CA PHE A 192 9.54 0.30 -12.01
C PHE A 192 9.77 0.84 -10.59
N ARG A 193 9.37 0.07 -9.56
CA ARG A 193 9.59 0.45 -8.16
C ARG A 193 11.07 0.63 -7.85
N SER A 194 11.90 -0.35 -8.22
CA SER A 194 13.35 -0.27 -8.02
C SER A 194 13.96 0.95 -8.72
N HIS A 195 13.51 1.28 -9.93
CA HIS A 195 14.01 2.45 -10.65
C HIS A 195 13.78 3.75 -9.88
N TYR A 196 12.58 3.96 -9.32
CA TYR A 196 12.19 5.21 -8.66
C TYR A 196 12.48 5.27 -7.14
N GLU A 197 12.54 4.12 -6.45
CA GLU A 197 12.83 4.03 -5.01
C GLU A 197 14.33 4.07 -4.70
N THR A 198 15.20 3.63 -5.62
CA THR A 198 16.62 3.49 -5.28
C THR A 198 17.32 4.85 -5.24
N GLU A 199 17.90 5.19 -4.08
CA GLU A 199 18.89 6.26 -3.85
C GLU A 199 20.23 5.94 -4.54
N ARG A 200 20.21 5.68 -5.85
CA ARG A 200 21.44 5.61 -6.65
C ARG A 200 21.82 7.03 -7.03
N TYR A 201 22.66 7.64 -6.21
CA TYR A 201 23.26 8.94 -6.49
C TYR A 201 24.01 8.91 -7.83
N SER A 202 23.50 9.62 -8.85
CA SER A 202 24.28 9.96 -10.02
C SER A 202 25.37 10.96 -9.61
N TYR A 203 26.49 10.95 -10.32
CA TYR A 203 27.63 11.82 -10.01
C TYR A 203 27.28 13.32 -10.08
N ASP A 204 26.29 13.68 -10.92
CA ASP A 204 25.90 15.04 -11.25
C ASP A 204 24.47 15.42 -10.81
N GLY A 205 23.72 14.50 -10.21
CA GLY A 205 22.31 14.69 -9.84
C GLY A 205 21.32 14.70 -11.02
N TYR A 206 21.78 14.52 -12.27
CA TYR A 206 20.94 14.60 -13.46
C TYR A 206 19.94 13.43 -13.52
N GLY A 207 20.34 12.25 -13.07
CA GLY A 207 19.46 11.07 -13.04
C GLY A 207 18.28 11.26 -12.08
N GLU A 208 18.53 11.81 -10.90
CA GLU A 208 17.52 12.11 -9.88
C GLU A 208 16.58 13.22 -10.34
N TYR A 209 17.13 14.25 -11.01
CA TYR A 209 16.31 15.28 -11.63
C TYR A 209 15.33 14.68 -12.64
N LEU A 210 15.81 13.81 -13.54
CA LEU A 210 14.97 13.15 -14.55
C LEU A 210 13.91 12.25 -13.90
N LYS A 211 14.28 11.44 -12.91
CA LYS A 211 13.32 10.59 -12.17
C LYS A 211 12.20 11.41 -11.52
N GLY A 212 12.56 12.51 -10.86
CA GLY A 212 11.58 13.40 -10.24
C GLY A 212 10.64 14.04 -11.26
N LYS A 213 11.19 14.48 -12.40
CA LYS A 213 10.40 15.05 -13.50
C LYS A 213 9.46 14.02 -14.12
N ASP A 214 9.91 12.78 -14.30
CA ASP A 214 9.10 11.69 -14.82
C ASP A 214 7.90 11.40 -13.93
N VAL A 215 8.13 11.20 -12.63
CA VAL A 215 7.06 10.93 -11.65
C VAL A 215 6.09 12.10 -11.53
N ALA A 216 6.58 13.34 -11.49
CA ALA A 216 5.72 14.53 -11.49
C ALA A 216 4.85 14.61 -12.75
N THR A 217 5.38 14.21 -13.91
CA THR A 217 4.64 14.18 -15.18
C THR A 217 3.55 13.10 -15.16
N LEU A 218 3.86 11.91 -14.62
CA LEU A 218 2.89 10.82 -14.44
C LEU A 218 1.75 11.21 -13.49
N TRP A 219 2.06 11.87 -12.36
CA TRP A 219 1.03 12.44 -11.48
C TRP A 219 0.09 13.41 -12.21
N GLY A 220 0.60 14.12 -13.21
CA GLY A 220 -0.19 15.00 -14.07
C GLY A 220 -1.27 14.31 -14.91
N LEU A 221 -1.23 12.99 -15.04
CA LEU A 221 -2.26 12.20 -15.74
C LEU A 221 -3.47 11.87 -14.86
N VAL A 222 -3.31 11.82 -13.53
CA VAL A 222 -4.32 11.30 -12.60
C VAL A 222 -5.69 11.97 -12.79
N THR A 223 -5.70 13.28 -13.05
CA THR A 223 -6.92 14.09 -13.25
C THR A 223 -7.49 14.05 -14.67
N LYS A 224 -6.82 13.38 -15.60
CA LYS A 224 -7.15 13.38 -17.04
C LYS A 224 -7.60 12.02 -17.56
N VAL A 225 -7.15 10.95 -16.93
CA VAL A 225 -7.50 9.57 -17.30
C VAL A 225 -8.89 9.19 -16.76
N PRO A 226 -9.53 8.15 -17.33
CA PRO A 226 -10.72 7.54 -16.73
C PRO A 226 -10.49 7.07 -15.29
N LYS A 227 -11.57 6.90 -14.51
CA LYS A 227 -11.48 6.58 -13.08
C LYS A 227 -10.68 5.31 -12.81
N SER A 228 -10.91 4.22 -13.55
CA SER A 228 -10.19 2.96 -13.37
C SER A 228 -8.67 3.14 -13.51
N CYS A 229 -8.24 3.86 -14.54
CA CYS A 229 -6.85 4.20 -14.82
C CYS A 229 -6.27 5.15 -13.76
N SER A 230 -7.07 6.09 -13.27
CA SER A 230 -6.69 7.02 -12.19
C SER A 230 -6.36 6.26 -10.91
N TYR A 231 -7.14 5.22 -10.58
CA TYR A 231 -6.85 4.34 -9.44
C TYR A 231 -5.50 3.65 -9.56
N VAL A 232 -5.16 3.12 -10.74
CA VAL A 232 -3.85 2.46 -10.95
C VAL A 232 -2.71 3.45 -10.72
N LEU A 233 -2.81 4.66 -11.27
CA LEU A 233 -1.83 5.72 -11.06
C LEU A 233 -1.72 6.08 -9.57
N ILE A 234 -2.85 6.35 -8.90
CA ILE A 234 -2.88 6.70 -7.49
C ILE A 234 -2.30 5.57 -6.63
N LYS A 235 -2.54 4.30 -6.96
CA LYS A 235 -2.09 3.17 -6.15
C LYS A 235 -0.60 2.89 -6.27
N PHE A 236 -0.03 3.05 -7.46
CA PHE A 236 1.32 2.55 -7.76
C PHE A 236 2.37 3.64 -8.00
N LEU A 237 1.98 4.91 -8.20
CA LEU A 237 2.97 5.98 -8.34
C LEU A 237 3.66 6.27 -7.00
N PRO A 238 5.00 6.43 -6.98
CA PRO A 238 5.70 6.80 -5.76
C PRO A 238 5.38 8.26 -5.38
N VAL A 239 5.36 8.53 -4.07
CA VAL A 239 5.14 9.88 -3.51
C VAL A 239 6.34 10.79 -3.79
N SER A 240 7.54 10.21 -3.81
CA SER A 240 8.80 10.90 -4.09
C SER A 240 9.66 10.08 -5.04
N ALA A 241 10.41 10.76 -5.90
CA ALA A 241 11.42 10.13 -6.74
C ALA A 241 12.51 11.13 -7.10
N GLY A 242 13.77 10.70 -6.97
CA GLY A 242 14.93 11.55 -7.26
C GLY A 242 14.89 12.86 -6.47
N LEU A 243 14.87 14.01 -7.16
CA LEU A 243 14.79 15.34 -6.51
C LEU A 243 13.35 15.81 -6.22
N SER A 244 12.34 15.10 -6.73
CA SER A 244 10.94 15.46 -6.47
C SER A 244 10.49 14.85 -5.16
N ASN A 245 10.27 15.72 -4.18
CA ASN A 245 9.70 15.35 -2.90
C ASN A 245 8.21 15.73 -2.92
N ASN A 246 7.35 14.74 -2.74
CA ASN A 246 5.89 14.85 -2.68
C ASN A 246 5.18 14.92 -4.05
N ILE A 247 3.87 14.67 -3.96
CA ILE A 247 2.91 14.84 -5.04
C ILE A 247 2.77 16.34 -5.36
N PRO A 248 2.78 16.75 -6.64
CA PRO A 248 2.60 18.15 -6.99
C PRO A 248 1.29 18.73 -6.42
N GLY A 249 1.37 19.79 -5.60
CA GLY A 249 0.21 20.32 -4.88
C GLY A 249 -0.93 20.83 -5.79
N ASN A 250 -0.59 21.30 -6.99
CA ASN A 250 -1.57 21.66 -8.02
C ASN A 250 -2.38 20.46 -8.54
N ILE A 251 -1.88 19.23 -8.41
CA ILE A 251 -2.59 18.00 -8.74
C ILE A 251 -3.52 17.62 -7.60
N VAL A 252 -3.02 17.61 -6.35
CA VAL A 252 -3.83 17.30 -5.16
C VAL A 252 -5.09 18.17 -5.09
N ASN A 253 -4.97 19.47 -5.36
CA ASN A 253 -6.09 20.42 -5.35
C ASN A 253 -7.12 20.22 -6.47
N LYS A 254 -6.84 19.37 -7.46
CA LYS A 254 -7.73 19.08 -8.60
C LYS A 254 -8.37 17.69 -8.52
N LEU A 255 -7.99 16.88 -7.54
CA LEU A 255 -8.55 15.55 -7.36
C LEU A 255 -9.99 15.63 -6.89
N ASP A 256 -10.86 14.78 -7.45
CA ASP A 256 -12.21 14.61 -6.92
C ASP A 256 -12.21 13.79 -5.62
N ASN A 257 -13.35 13.72 -4.93
CA ASN A 257 -13.44 13.02 -3.65
C ASN A 257 -13.08 11.53 -3.74
N TRP A 258 -13.38 10.87 -4.87
CA TRP A 258 -13.08 9.45 -5.05
C TRP A 258 -11.57 9.24 -5.25
N GLN A 259 -10.93 10.12 -6.02
CA GLN A 259 -9.47 10.13 -6.16
C GLN A 259 -8.77 10.45 -4.85
N LEU A 260 -9.26 11.45 -4.10
CA LEU A 260 -8.74 11.81 -2.79
C LEU A 260 -8.88 10.67 -1.78
N GLU A 261 -10.00 9.96 -1.78
CA GLU A 261 -10.21 8.78 -0.93
C GLU A 261 -9.12 7.73 -1.20
N ASN A 262 -8.92 7.33 -2.46
CA ASN A 262 -7.89 6.36 -2.82
C ASN A 262 -6.47 6.86 -2.54
N LEU A 263 -6.23 8.16 -2.63
CA LEU A 263 -4.95 8.76 -2.32
C LEU A 263 -4.67 8.72 -0.81
N LEU A 264 -5.64 9.11 0.00
CA LEU A 264 -5.49 9.22 1.45
C LEU A 264 -5.52 7.86 2.16
N ASP A 265 -6.06 6.82 1.53
CA ASP A 265 -5.99 5.44 2.03
C ASP A 265 -4.58 4.83 1.97
N ARG A 266 -3.64 5.48 1.26
CA ARG A 266 -2.24 5.06 1.25
C ARG A 266 -1.52 5.45 2.55
N ASP A 267 -0.75 4.52 3.10
CA ASP A 267 0.01 4.70 4.34
C ASP A 267 1.29 5.54 4.17
N ASP A 268 1.83 5.60 2.95
CA ASP A 268 3.00 6.39 2.58
C ASP A 268 2.70 7.87 2.27
N ILE A 269 1.42 8.27 2.33
CA ILE A 269 0.97 9.64 2.04
C ILE A 269 0.66 10.39 3.34
N GLU A 270 1.52 11.35 3.68
CA GLU A 270 1.33 12.14 4.90
C GLU A 270 0.22 13.19 4.77
N LEU A 271 0.34 14.15 3.84
CA LEU A 271 -0.62 15.24 3.55
C LEU A 271 -1.40 15.76 4.77
N GLN A 272 -0.72 15.99 5.90
CA GLN A 272 -1.35 16.23 7.21
C GLN A 272 -2.34 17.40 7.20
N GLU A 273 -1.98 18.52 6.57
CA GLU A 273 -2.84 19.69 6.48
C GLU A 273 -4.14 19.41 5.70
N LEU A 274 -4.06 18.64 4.61
CA LEU A 274 -5.25 18.24 3.86
C LEU A 274 -6.14 17.29 4.66
N ARG A 275 -5.53 16.30 5.33
CA ARG A 275 -6.27 15.36 6.19
C ARG A 275 -7.01 16.09 7.32
N LYS A 276 -6.32 17.04 7.98
CA LYS A 276 -6.92 17.90 9.00
C LYS A 276 -8.04 18.77 8.43
N LYS A 277 -7.83 19.38 7.25
CA LYS A 277 -8.86 20.17 6.59
C LYS A 277 -10.13 19.35 6.33
N ILE A 278 -10.01 18.15 5.76
CA ILE A 278 -11.14 17.25 5.50
C ILE A 278 -11.84 16.87 6.81
N PHE A 279 -11.07 16.52 7.85
CA PHE A 279 -11.60 16.20 9.16
C PHE A 279 -12.42 17.36 9.75
N TRP A 280 -11.88 18.58 9.74
CA TRP A 280 -12.58 19.74 10.31
C TRP A 280 -13.79 20.18 9.47
N GLU A 281 -13.72 20.10 8.15
CA GLU A 281 -14.89 20.31 7.28
C GLU A 281 -16.02 19.32 7.60
N TYR A 282 -15.69 18.06 7.91
CA TYR A 282 -16.68 17.08 8.38
C TYR A 282 -17.23 17.44 9.76
N VAL A 283 -16.36 17.81 10.71
CA VAL A 283 -16.76 18.20 12.06
C VAL A 283 -17.74 19.37 12.03
N ASP A 284 -17.48 20.39 11.20
CA ASP A 284 -18.32 21.59 11.10
C ASP A 284 -19.61 21.31 10.32
N TYR A 285 -19.56 20.51 9.24
CA TYR A 285 -20.76 20.15 8.47
C TYR A 285 -21.80 19.35 9.29
N ASN A 286 -21.36 18.49 10.21
CA ASN A 286 -22.24 17.68 11.04
C ASN A 286 -23.01 18.46 12.13
N GLN A 287 -22.93 19.80 12.14
CA GLN A 287 -23.79 20.62 12.99
C GLN A 287 -25.25 20.66 12.49
N GLU A 288 -25.48 20.41 11.21
CA GLU A 288 -26.80 20.50 10.59
C GLU A 288 -27.31 19.09 10.21
N GLU A 289 -28.07 18.44 11.09
CA GLU A 289 -28.62 17.06 10.95
C GLU A 289 -29.60 16.84 9.77
N LYS A 290 -29.55 17.64 8.69
CA LYS A 290 -30.65 17.76 7.73
C LYS A 290 -30.51 17.02 6.39
N ASP A 291 -29.41 16.32 6.09
CA ASP A 291 -29.26 15.69 4.77
C ASP A 291 -28.64 14.28 4.81
N ASN A 292 -29.46 13.25 4.56
CA ASN A 292 -29.08 11.84 4.68
C ASN A 292 -28.27 11.31 3.47
N ASP A 293 -28.41 11.88 2.27
CA ASP A 293 -27.90 11.23 1.04
C ASP A 293 -26.45 11.60 0.69
N LYS A 294 -25.98 12.81 1.06
CA LYS A 294 -24.57 13.23 0.86
C LYS A 294 -23.63 12.76 1.99
N SER A 295 -24.18 12.14 3.03
CA SER A 295 -23.46 11.79 4.25
C SER A 295 -22.42 10.68 4.03
N TRP A 296 -22.77 9.64 3.29
CA TRP A 296 -21.92 8.44 3.17
C TRP A 296 -20.62 8.70 2.36
N ARG A 297 -20.66 9.48 1.27
CA ARG A 297 -19.44 9.80 0.51
C ARG A 297 -18.47 10.67 1.32
N LYS A 298 -19.00 11.59 2.14
CA LYS A 298 -18.18 12.35 3.07
C LYS A 298 -17.58 11.45 4.16
N SER A 299 -18.31 10.42 4.57
CA SER A 299 -17.83 9.42 5.53
C SER A 299 -16.68 8.56 4.97
N MET A 300 -16.73 8.12 3.70
CA MET A 300 -15.61 7.37 3.09
C MET A 300 -14.35 8.22 2.97
N LEU A 301 -14.47 9.46 2.48
CA LEU A 301 -13.34 10.37 2.37
C LEU A 301 -12.77 10.73 3.76
N LEU A 302 -13.62 10.93 4.77
CA LEU A 302 -13.19 11.11 6.16
C LEU A 302 -12.41 9.89 6.65
N GLY A 303 -12.95 8.68 6.45
CA GLY A 303 -12.33 7.42 6.82
C GLY A 303 -10.92 7.31 6.25
N ALA A 304 -10.76 7.55 4.95
CA ALA A 304 -9.45 7.60 4.30
C ALA A 304 -8.55 8.72 4.84
N ALA A 305 -9.10 9.90 5.14
CA ALA A 305 -8.33 11.01 5.68
C ALA A 305 -7.75 10.72 7.06
N ILE A 306 -8.49 10.01 7.93
CA ILE A 306 -8.05 9.70 9.29
C ILE A 306 -7.32 8.34 9.40
N SER A 307 -7.43 7.46 8.39
CA SER A 307 -6.88 6.10 8.46
C SER A 307 -5.36 6.09 8.61
N HIS A 308 -4.63 6.96 7.95
CA HIS A 308 -3.16 6.98 7.96
C HIS A 308 -2.60 8.39 8.13
N SER A 309 -1.46 8.51 8.81
CA SER A 309 -0.71 9.76 8.99
C SER A 309 -1.52 10.93 9.57
N PHE A 310 -2.70 10.67 10.13
CA PHE A 310 -3.57 11.66 10.74
C PHE A 310 -3.17 11.87 12.21
N ARG A 311 -2.85 13.12 12.56
CA ARG A 311 -2.43 13.50 13.91
C ARG A 311 -3.27 14.65 14.41
N LEU A 312 -3.67 14.57 15.66
CA LEU A 312 -4.29 15.67 16.39
C LEU A 312 -3.26 16.25 17.36
N SER A 313 -3.17 17.58 17.41
CA SER A 313 -2.52 18.24 18.55
C SER A 313 -3.41 18.15 19.79
N TYR A 314 -2.85 18.39 20.98
CA TYR A 314 -3.66 18.43 22.20
C TYR A 314 -4.72 19.53 22.18
N ASP A 315 -4.43 20.66 21.53
CA ASP A 315 -5.38 21.74 21.30
C ASP A 315 -6.48 21.33 20.32
N ASP A 316 -6.13 20.60 19.25
CA ASP A 316 -7.11 20.04 18.31
C ASP A 316 -8.08 19.09 19.04
N PHE A 317 -7.57 18.22 19.91
CA PHE A 317 -8.42 17.34 20.71
C PHE A 317 -9.28 18.11 21.73
N ALA A 318 -8.72 19.13 22.39
CA ALA A 318 -9.48 20.01 23.30
C ALA A 318 -10.65 20.72 22.60
N LYS A 319 -10.48 21.13 21.34
CA LYS A 319 -11.57 21.69 20.51
C LYS A 319 -12.69 20.68 20.28
N ILE A 320 -12.37 19.40 20.06
CA ILE A 320 -13.37 18.33 19.92
C ILE A 320 -14.13 18.14 21.24
N LEU A 321 -13.41 18.08 22.36
CA LEU A 321 -14.00 17.92 23.70
C LEU A 321 -14.94 19.07 24.10
N SER A 322 -14.74 20.25 23.51
CA SER A 322 -15.57 21.44 23.73
C SER A 322 -16.87 21.47 22.90
N LYS A 323 -17.06 20.53 21.97
CA LYS A 323 -18.30 20.43 21.17
C LYS A 323 -19.46 19.91 22.03
N PRO A 324 -20.73 20.16 21.64
CA PRO A 324 -21.90 19.58 22.30
C PRO A 324 -21.80 18.06 22.42
N GLU A 325 -22.29 17.49 23.52
CA GLU A 325 -22.05 16.08 23.88
C GLU A 325 -22.33 15.10 22.74
N LYS A 326 -23.51 15.19 22.08
CA LYS A 326 -23.87 14.31 20.95
C LYS A 326 -22.90 14.42 19.77
N GLN A 327 -22.48 15.66 19.43
CA GLN A 327 -21.53 15.90 18.35
C GLN A 327 -20.13 15.40 18.73
N LYS A 328 -19.69 15.66 19.96
CA LYS A 328 -18.42 15.17 20.51
C LYS A 328 -18.34 13.64 20.39
N ILE A 329 -19.34 12.91 20.88
CA ILE A 329 -19.33 11.44 20.83
C ILE A 329 -19.32 10.92 19.40
N LYS A 330 -20.07 11.54 18.48
CA LYS A 330 -20.02 11.19 17.06
C LYS A 330 -18.61 11.35 16.49
N ILE A 331 -17.94 12.47 16.77
CA ILE A 331 -16.57 12.73 16.28
C ILE A 331 -15.58 11.73 16.90
N LEU A 332 -15.67 11.48 18.20
CA LEU A 332 -14.80 10.52 18.88
C LEU A 332 -14.98 9.11 18.33
N ASN A 333 -16.21 8.71 17.98
CA ASN A 333 -16.50 7.44 17.32
C ASN A 333 -15.78 7.31 15.97
N GLU A 334 -15.79 8.34 15.12
CA GLU A 334 -15.03 8.32 13.86
C GLU A 334 -13.53 8.15 14.11
N LEU A 335 -12.99 8.85 15.11
CA LEU A 335 -11.57 8.80 15.48
C LEU A 335 -11.10 7.42 15.96
N THR A 336 -12.01 6.53 16.36
CA THR A 336 -11.65 5.12 16.64
C THR A 336 -11.11 4.38 15.42
N ASN A 337 -11.34 4.89 14.20
CA ASN A 337 -10.79 4.34 12.97
C ASN A 337 -9.41 4.89 12.60
N ALA A 338 -8.92 5.93 13.29
CA ALA A 338 -7.60 6.48 13.02
C ALA A 338 -6.51 5.50 13.47
N ASN A 339 -5.37 5.43 12.74
CA ASN A 339 -4.26 4.53 13.11
C ASN A 339 -3.07 5.23 13.77
N ASP A 340 -2.96 6.56 13.65
CA ASP A 340 -1.73 7.29 13.99
C ASP A 340 -1.90 8.40 15.03
N LEU A 341 -2.99 8.37 15.81
CA LEU A 341 -3.13 9.22 17.00
C LEU A 341 -2.11 8.80 18.08
N GLU A 342 -1.80 9.73 18.98
CA GLU A 342 -0.94 9.45 20.14
C GLU A 342 -1.67 8.55 21.15
N LEU A 343 -0.94 7.70 21.88
CA LEU A 343 -1.51 6.73 22.84
C LEU A 343 -2.48 7.37 23.86
N CYS A 344 -2.14 8.55 24.40
CA CYS A 344 -3.00 9.25 25.36
C CYS A 344 -4.33 9.73 24.75
N ILE A 345 -4.37 9.99 23.44
CA ILE A 345 -5.59 10.42 22.76
C ILE A 345 -6.55 9.24 22.61
N TYR A 346 -6.06 8.04 22.27
CA TYR A 346 -6.92 6.84 22.23
C TYR A 346 -7.50 6.50 23.62
N GLU A 347 -6.68 6.55 24.67
CA GLU A 347 -7.16 6.35 26.04
C GLU A 347 -8.23 7.40 26.41
N ALA A 348 -8.01 8.67 26.01
CA ALA A 348 -8.99 9.72 26.25
C ALA A 348 -10.29 9.56 25.46
N ILE A 349 -10.21 9.08 24.22
CA ILE A 349 -11.40 8.71 23.42
C ILE A 349 -12.19 7.64 24.17
N HIS A 350 -11.53 6.55 24.58
CA HIS A 350 -12.14 5.46 25.33
C HIS A 350 -12.84 5.98 26.59
N ASP A 351 -12.13 6.72 27.44
CA ASP A 351 -12.66 7.21 28.72
C ASP A 351 -13.85 8.15 28.57
N VAL A 352 -13.80 9.07 27.60
CA VAL A 352 -14.89 10.02 27.36
C VAL A 352 -16.12 9.30 26.82
N MET A 353 -15.94 8.36 25.88
CA MET A 353 -17.05 7.61 25.29
C MET A 353 -17.69 6.63 26.27
N PHE A 354 -16.87 5.90 27.04
CA PHE A 354 -17.33 4.94 28.04
C PHE A 354 -18.15 5.62 29.15
N LYS A 355 -17.79 6.86 29.50
CA LYS A 355 -18.50 7.65 30.53
C LYS A 355 -19.66 8.47 29.98
N SER A 356 -19.90 8.49 28.67
CA SER A 356 -21.00 9.25 28.08
C SER A 356 -22.34 8.53 28.24
N ASN A 357 -23.43 9.30 28.32
CA ASN A 357 -24.80 8.79 28.43
C ASN A 357 -25.64 9.08 27.18
N VAL A 358 -25.02 9.49 26.06
CA VAL A 358 -25.74 9.91 24.84
C VAL A 358 -26.42 8.74 24.13
N ASP A 359 -25.77 7.60 24.08
CA ASP A 359 -26.24 6.41 23.38
C ASP A 359 -26.08 5.19 24.31
N MET A 360 -27.07 4.29 24.30
CA MET A 360 -27.02 3.03 25.03
C MET A 360 -25.81 2.19 24.64
N PHE A 361 -25.27 2.38 23.43
CA PHE A 361 -24.13 1.63 22.88
C PHE A 361 -22.80 2.39 22.90
N SER A 362 -22.70 3.58 23.51
CA SER A 362 -21.45 4.37 23.50
C SER A 362 -20.25 3.64 24.11
N TRP A 363 -20.51 2.72 25.06
CA TRP A 363 -19.49 1.88 25.68
C TRP A 363 -18.93 0.81 24.72
N GLU A 364 -19.76 0.24 23.83
CA GLU A 364 -19.27 -0.70 22.80
C GLU A 364 -18.35 0.01 21.83
N TYR A 365 -18.71 1.24 21.44
CA TYR A 365 -17.88 2.04 20.55
C TYR A 365 -16.57 2.49 21.21
N ALA A 366 -16.56 2.71 22.53
CA ALA A 366 -15.33 3.02 23.26
C ALA A 366 -14.28 1.91 23.14
N GLU A 367 -14.71 0.64 23.14
CA GLU A 367 -13.82 -0.51 22.97
C GLU A 367 -13.10 -0.50 21.61
N PHE A 368 -13.69 0.08 20.56
CA PHE A 368 -13.01 0.19 19.27
C PHE A 368 -11.75 1.05 19.32
N ALA A 369 -11.61 1.96 20.30
CA ALA A 369 -10.38 2.74 20.49
C ALA A 369 -9.19 1.91 20.98
N LYS A 370 -9.42 0.73 21.57
CA LYS A 370 -8.34 -0.15 22.05
C LYS A 370 -7.57 -0.80 20.91
N TYR A 371 -8.25 -1.17 19.82
CA TYR A 371 -7.59 -1.78 18.66
C TYR A 371 -6.51 -0.90 18.02
N PRO A 372 -6.78 0.36 17.62
CA PRO A 372 -5.75 1.24 17.08
C PRO A 372 -4.71 1.63 18.14
N PHE A 373 -5.07 1.72 19.43
CA PHE A 373 -4.11 1.91 20.53
C PHE A 373 -3.07 0.78 20.56
N GLU A 374 -3.50 -0.49 20.57
CA GLU A 374 -2.59 -1.63 20.56
C GLU A 374 -1.73 -1.68 19.29
N ARG A 375 -2.33 -1.39 18.12
CA ARG A 375 -1.58 -1.32 16.86
C ARG A 375 -0.52 -0.22 16.90
N ARG A 376 -0.85 0.95 17.45
CA ARG A 376 0.06 2.08 17.60
C ARG A 376 1.21 1.70 18.53
N LEU A 377 0.89 1.14 19.70
CA LEU A 377 1.88 0.69 20.68
C LEU A 377 2.90 -0.28 20.06
N LYS A 378 2.44 -1.26 19.26
CA LYS A 378 3.30 -2.23 18.56
C LYS A 378 4.18 -1.61 17.47
N LYS A 379 3.76 -0.50 16.87
CA LYS A 379 4.51 0.21 15.82
C LYS A 379 5.60 1.14 16.38
N LEU A 380 5.39 1.68 17.57
CA LEU A 380 6.30 2.65 18.19
C LEU A 380 7.65 1.99 18.56
N LYS A 381 8.73 2.74 18.36
CA LYS A 381 10.10 2.31 18.70
C LYS A 381 10.86 3.41 19.42
N ASP A 382 11.83 2.99 20.22
CA ASP A 382 12.87 3.84 20.83
C ASP A 382 12.32 5.11 21.53
N TYR A 383 12.70 6.28 21.02
CA TYR A 383 12.36 7.58 21.56
C TYR A 383 10.86 7.88 21.43
N GLN A 384 10.24 7.52 20.31
CA GLN A 384 8.81 7.76 20.09
C GLN A 384 7.98 6.97 21.10
N LEU A 385 8.31 5.70 21.33
CA LEU A 385 7.68 4.87 22.36
C LEU A 385 7.79 5.53 23.74
N LYS A 386 9.01 5.92 24.15
CA LYS A 386 9.22 6.59 25.45
C LYS A 386 8.42 7.89 25.60
N LYS A 387 8.36 8.70 24.53
CA LYS A 387 7.62 9.95 24.51
C LYS A 387 6.11 9.71 24.67
N GLU A 388 5.53 8.81 23.88
CA GLU A 388 4.09 8.54 23.93
C GLU A 388 3.67 7.82 25.21
N LEU A 389 4.50 6.91 25.75
CA LEU A 389 4.26 6.30 27.05
C LEU A 389 4.28 7.34 28.18
N LEU A 390 5.19 8.33 28.12
CA LEU A 390 5.16 9.44 29.08
C LEU A 390 3.85 10.23 28.99
N GLY A 391 3.42 10.58 27.77
CA GLY A 391 2.14 11.25 27.55
C GLY A 391 0.96 10.45 28.12
N LEU A 392 0.91 9.14 27.85
CA LEU A 392 -0.12 8.25 28.38
C LEU A 392 -0.11 8.21 29.92
N LYS A 393 1.07 8.07 30.54
CA LYS A 393 1.20 8.04 32.01
C LYS A 393 0.75 9.36 32.66
N LEU A 394 1.09 10.49 32.06
CA LEU A 394 0.64 11.81 32.52
C LEU A 394 -0.88 11.98 32.36
N TYR A 395 -1.45 11.47 31.27
CA TYR A 395 -2.90 11.47 31.07
C TYR A 395 -3.61 10.62 32.13
N ARG A 396 -3.14 9.40 32.39
CA ARG A 396 -3.70 8.53 33.44
C ARG A 396 -3.63 9.19 34.82
N LEU A 397 -2.53 9.87 35.14
CA LEU A 397 -2.40 10.64 36.38
C LEU A 397 -3.43 11.78 36.44
N ALA A 398 -3.59 12.54 35.37
CA ALA A 398 -4.59 13.59 35.29
C ALA A 398 -6.02 13.04 35.48
N ASN A 399 -6.33 11.88 34.92
CA ASN A 399 -7.62 11.21 35.10
C ASN A 399 -7.81 10.63 36.51
N GLN A 400 -6.75 10.32 37.25
CA GLN A 400 -6.87 9.92 38.67
C GLN A 400 -7.15 11.13 39.58
N VAL A 401 -6.43 12.24 39.36
CA VAL A 401 -6.54 13.44 40.20
C VAL A 401 -7.79 14.24 39.86
N MET A 402 -8.14 14.30 38.58
CA MET A 402 -9.30 15.01 38.06
C MET A 402 -10.06 14.11 37.07
N PRO A 403 -10.77 13.07 37.53
CA PRO A 403 -11.46 12.13 36.65
C PRO A 403 -12.62 12.79 35.92
N TRP A 404 -12.89 12.34 34.69
CA TRP A 404 -14.09 12.72 33.94
C TRP A 404 -15.38 12.50 34.73
N LYS A 405 -15.43 11.41 35.52
CA LYS A 405 -16.46 11.06 36.49
C LYS A 405 -15.83 10.17 37.57
N GLY A 406 -16.24 10.33 38.84
CA GLY A 406 -15.86 9.44 39.94
C GLY A 406 -15.03 10.12 41.04
N LYS A 407 -14.30 9.29 41.80
CA LYS A 407 -13.51 9.74 42.96
C LYS A 407 -12.14 10.27 42.53
N ARG A 408 -11.73 11.37 43.14
CA ARG A 408 -10.39 11.94 42.98
C ARG A 408 -9.39 11.22 43.87
N TYR A 409 -8.17 11.08 43.37
CA TYR A 409 -7.03 10.59 44.11
C TYR A 409 -6.04 11.72 44.37
N GLU A 410 -5.40 11.69 45.54
CA GLU A 410 -4.36 12.65 45.88
C GLU A 410 -3.04 12.30 45.19
N LEU A 411 -2.26 13.33 44.86
CA LEU A 411 -0.91 13.16 44.32
C LEU A 411 0.00 12.61 45.42
N THR A 412 0.98 11.79 45.02
CA THR A 412 2.04 11.37 45.93
C THR A 412 2.96 12.55 46.24
N GLU A 413 3.65 12.53 47.39
CA GLU A 413 4.59 13.60 47.78
C GLU A 413 5.63 13.91 46.69
N LYS A 414 6.03 12.91 45.90
CA LYS A 414 7.00 13.07 44.80
C LYS A 414 6.43 13.78 43.58
N LEU A 415 5.11 13.81 43.43
CA LEU A 415 4.37 14.45 42.34
C LEU A 415 3.61 15.71 42.79
N GLU A 416 3.76 16.13 44.06
CA GLU A 416 3.02 17.27 44.64
C GLU A 416 3.24 18.58 43.86
N PHE A 417 4.38 18.74 43.19
CA PHE A 417 4.65 19.91 42.33
C PHE A 417 3.65 20.06 41.16
N LEU A 418 2.93 18.99 40.79
CA LEU A 418 1.88 19.04 39.77
C LEU A 418 0.55 19.56 40.31
N LYS A 419 0.37 19.65 41.63
CA LYS A 419 -0.89 20.07 42.27
C LYS A 419 -1.33 21.47 41.85
N GLU A 420 -0.38 22.39 41.69
CA GLU A 420 -0.62 23.75 41.22
C GLU A 420 -1.09 23.81 39.76
N HIS A 421 -0.97 22.71 39.02
CA HIS A 421 -1.35 22.59 37.61
C HIS A 421 -2.67 21.82 37.41
N VAL A 422 -3.37 21.45 38.49
CA VAL A 422 -4.69 20.81 38.40
C VAL A 422 -5.73 21.83 37.97
N VAL A 423 -6.46 21.52 36.89
CA VAL A 423 -7.55 22.35 36.39
C VAL A 423 -8.88 21.75 36.83
N GLU A 424 -9.54 22.42 37.76
CA GLU A 424 -10.77 21.95 38.40
C GLU A 424 -11.86 21.62 37.37
N GLY A 425 -12.34 20.37 37.41
CA GLY A 425 -13.41 19.88 36.54
C GLY A 425 -12.99 19.54 35.10
N ASP A 426 -11.70 19.62 34.74
CA ASP A 426 -11.24 19.39 33.37
C ASP A 426 -10.01 18.47 33.34
N THR A 427 -10.27 17.18 33.09
CA THR A 427 -9.23 16.14 32.99
C THR A 427 -8.22 16.45 31.88
N TRP A 428 -8.68 16.89 30.71
CA TRP A 428 -7.80 17.11 29.56
C TRP A 428 -6.92 18.34 29.75
N LYS A 429 -7.48 19.44 30.27
CA LYS A 429 -6.65 20.61 30.60
C LYS A 429 -5.66 20.32 31.73
N THR A 430 -6.06 19.51 32.72
CA THR A 430 -5.11 19.02 33.74
C THR A 430 -3.97 18.22 33.11
N PHE A 431 -4.28 17.33 32.16
CA PHE A 431 -3.25 16.60 31.40
C PHE A 431 -2.31 17.53 30.62
N ILE A 432 -2.84 18.50 29.88
CA ILE A 432 -2.02 19.48 29.14
C ILE A 432 -1.11 20.24 30.11
N ALA A 433 -1.66 20.75 31.22
CA ALA A 433 -0.88 21.48 32.22
C ALA A 433 0.21 20.61 32.86
N PHE A 434 -0.07 19.32 33.10
CA PHE A 434 0.94 18.35 33.55
C PHE A 434 2.03 18.14 32.49
N SER A 435 1.64 17.96 31.22
CA SER A 435 2.57 17.81 30.10
C SER A 435 3.49 19.02 29.93
N ASP A 436 3.02 20.24 30.20
CA ASP A 436 3.81 21.47 30.11
C ASP A 436 4.71 21.70 31.33
N ALA A 437 4.29 21.24 32.51
CA ALA A 437 5.07 21.30 33.74
C ALA A 437 6.18 20.24 33.77
N TRP A 438 5.94 19.08 33.16
CA TRP A 438 6.83 17.92 33.22
C TRP A 438 8.20 18.09 32.53
N PRO A 439 8.48 19.04 31.63
CA PRO A 439 9.86 19.25 31.17
C PRO A 439 10.72 20.12 32.10
N LYS A 440 10.14 20.77 33.13
CA LYS A 440 10.80 21.85 33.90
C LYS A 440 11.63 21.40 35.12
N LYS A 441 11.65 20.12 35.46
CA LYS A 441 12.53 19.46 36.46
C LYS A 441 13.50 18.45 35.79
N ASN A 442 14.21 17.64 36.56
CA ASN A 442 15.09 16.59 36.05
C ASN A 442 14.53 15.20 36.45
N PHE A 443 14.07 14.38 35.49
CA PHE A 443 12.91 13.49 35.71
C PHE A 443 13.13 11.98 35.65
N LYS A 444 14.36 11.47 35.51
CA LYS A 444 14.54 10.01 35.45
C LYS A 444 13.97 9.29 36.68
N GLU A 445 14.09 9.89 37.87
CA GLU A 445 13.56 9.30 39.10
C GLU A 445 12.05 9.49 39.30
N LEU A 446 11.45 10.53 38.71
CA LEU A 446 10.03 10.82 38.88
C LEU A 446 9.15 9.93 38.00
N TYR A 447 9.70 9.40 36.90
CA TYR A 447 8.98 8.53 35.98
C TYR A 447 8.39 7.27 36.67
N LYS A 448 9.08 6.71 37.67
CA LYS A 448 8.62 5.52 38.42
C LYS A 448 7.42 5.78 39.34
N HIS A 449 7.10 7.05 39.59
CA HIS A 449 5.96 7.45 40.43
C HIS A 449 4.70 7.72 39.59
N LEU A 450 4.80 7.71 38.27
CA LEU A 450 3.66 7.81 37.39
C LEU A 450 2.89 6.48 37.32
N PRO A 451 1.58 6.49 36.99
CA PRO A 451 0.79 5.27 36.85
C PRO A 451 1.43 4.23 35.92
N GLY A 452 1.29 2.96 36.29
CA GLY A 452 1.74 1.83 35.48
C GLY A 452 0.99 1.71 34.16
N ILE A 453 1.59 0.95 33.24
CA ILE A 453 0.95 0.55 31.99
C ILE A 453 0.96 -0.98 31.96
N ASP A 454 -0.15 -1.57 32.39
CA ASP A 454 -0.32 -3.02 32.53
C ASP A 454 0.05 -3.75 31.23
N GLU A 455 -0.22 -3.15 30.06
CA GLU A 455 0.06 -3.73 28.74
C GLU A 455 1.54 -3.75 28.33
N VAL A 456 2.40 -2.98 29.01
CA VAL A 456 3.84 -2.87 28.72
C VAL A 456 4.68 -3.47 29.86
N GLU A 457 4.17 -3.42 31.08
CA GLU A 457 4.86 -3.87 32.29
C GLU A 457 4.69 -5.39 32.52
N SER A 458 3.75 -6.06 31.85
CA SER A 458 3.55 -7.52 31.89
C SER A 458 4.52 -8.35 31.03
N ASP A 459 5.27 -7.72 30.12
CA ASP A 459 6.23 -8.40 29.24
C ASP A 459 7.53 -8.81 29.99
N SER A 460 7.67 -8.48 31.29
CA SER A 460 8.68 -9.07 32.16
C SER A 460 8.22 -10.44 32.67
N SER A 461 8.45 -11.46 31.84
CA SER A 461 8.58 -12.90 32.16
C SER A 461 7.36 -13.76 32.55
N GLU A 462 6.17 -13.22 32.84
CA GLU A 462 5.05 -14.09 33.28
C GLU A 462 3.81 -14.15 32.36
N ASP A 463 3.69 -13.31 31.33
CA ASP A 463 2.38 -13.12 30.66
C ASP A 463 2.29 -13.56 29.19
N LYS A 464 2.98 -14.66 28.83
CA LYS A 464 2.72 -15.35 27.55
C LYS A 464 1.31 -15.93 27.46
N ASP A 465 0.68 -16.19 28.61
CA ASP A 465 -0.67 -16.77 28.68
C ASP A 465 -1.78 -15.74 28.41
N SER A 466 -1.58 -14.45 28.71
CA SER A 466 -2.57 -13.40 28.41
C SER A 466 -2.63 -13.07 26.91
N ILE A 467 -1.47 -12.98 26.24
CA ILE A 467 -1.37 -12.83 24.79
C ILE A 467 -1.96 -14.06 24.08
N LEU A 468 -1.69 -15.27 24.58
CA LEU A 468 -2.29 -16.50 24.05
C LEU A 468 -3.81 -16.54 24.23
N ASN A 469 -4.33 -16.04 25.35
CA ASN A 469 -5.77 -15.94 25.59
C ASN A 469 -6.44 -14.89 24.71
N TYR A 470 -5.79 -13.76 24.43
CA TYR A 470 -6.29 -12.75 23.51
C TYR A 470 -6.29 -13.26 22.06
N GLU A 471 -5.24 -13.96 21.61
CA GLU A 471 -5.23 -14.59 20.29
C GLU A 471 -6.30 -15.68 20.16
N LYS A 472 -6.52 -16.49 21.21
CA LYS A 472 -7.63 -17.45 21.26
C LYS A 472 -8.99 -16.76 21.17
N MET A 473 -9.20 -15.66 21.89
CA MET A 473 -10.45 -14.90 21.86
C MET A 473 -10.69 -14.29 20.48
N LYS A 474 -9.64 -13.78 19.82
CA LYS A 474 -9.71 -13.25 18.44
C LYS A 474 -10.06 -14.33 17.41
N ILE A 475 -9.49 -15.53 17.55
CA ILE A 475 -9.83 -16.70 16.71
C ILE A 475 -11.28 -17.13 16.97
N MET A 476 -11.73 -17.14 18.23
CA MET A 476 -13.10 -17.50 18.60
C MET A 476 -14.12 -16.52 17.99
N PHE A 477 -13.87 -15.21 18.11
CA PHE A 477 -14.70 -14.18 17.48
C PHE A 477 -14.73 -14.29 15.96
N ALA A 478 -13.58 -14.54 15.32
CA ALA A 478 -13.52 -14.73 13.87
C ALA A 478 -14.31 -15.97 13.41
N LEU A 479 -14.29 -17.05 14.20
CA LEU A 479 -15.07 -18.25 13.95
C LEU A 479 -16.58 -17.99 14.13
N GLU A 480 -16.98 -17.28 15.19
CA GLU A 480 -18.37 -16.89 15.41
C GLU A 480 -18.91 -15.99 14.28
N LEU A 481 -18.12 -14.99 13.86
CA LEU A 481 -18.43 -14.15 12.69
C LEU A 481 -18.54 -14.97 11.39
N SER A 482 -17.70 -15.99 11.22
CA SER A 482 -17.78 -16.89 10.06
C SER A 482 -19.05 -17.76 10.10
N SER A 483 -19.44 -18.22 11.29
CA SER A 483 -20.70 -18.94 11.53
C SER A 483 -21.92 -18.07 11.24
N LEU A 484 -21.93 -16.83 11.74
CA LEU A 484 -22.99 -15.86 11.50
C LEU A 484 -23.15 -15.52 10.01
N LYS A 485 -22.03 -15.36 9.28
CA LYS A 485 -22.05 -15.17 7.82
C LYS A 485 -22.64 -16.38 7.08
N SER A 486 -22.33 -17.59 7.54
CA SER A 486 -22.90 -18.84 7.00
C SER A 486 -24.41 -18.91 7.24
N GLU A 487 -24.88 -18.57 8.44
CA GLU A 487 -26.31 -18.53 8.76
C GLU A 487 -27.06 -17.47 7.96
N ILE A 488 -26.52 -16.26 7.83
CA ILE A 488 -27.07 -15.22 6.96
C ILE A 488 -27.15 -15.69 5.51
N GLY A 489 -26.14 -16.42 5.04
CA GLY A 489 -26.14 -17.06 3.71
C GLY A 489 -27.30 -18.05 3.54
N ARG A 490 -27.55 -18.91 4.54
CA ARG A 490 -28.67 -19.86 4.54
C ARG A 490 -30.03 -19.17 4.56
N ILE A 491 -30.18 -18.11 5.36
CA ILE A 491 -31.41 -17.31 5.42
C ILE A 491 -31.69 -16.67 4.05
N LYS A 492 -30.68 -16.07 3.42
CA LYS A 492 -30.81 -15.51 2.06
C LYS A 492 -31.23 -16.56 1.04
N PHE A 493 -30.61 -17.75 1.06
CA PHE A 493 -30.97 -18.85 0.18
C PHE A 493 -32.43 -19.29 0.36
N LEU A 494 -32.89 -19.48 1.60
CA LEU A 494 -34.29 -19.81 1.90
C LEU A 494 -35.24 -18.72 1.40
N MET A 495 -34.88 -17.45 1.60
CA MET A 495 -35.68 -16.32 1.12
C MET A 495 -35.81 -16.32 -0.41
N TYR A 496 -34.72 -16.60 -1.14
CA TYR A 496 -34.77 -16.74 -2.61
C TYR A 496 -35.59 -17.95 -3.05
N ALA A 497 -35.51 -19.08 -2.34
CA ALA A 497 -36.31 -20.26 -2.65
C ALA A 497 -37.82 -19.98 -2.46
N VAL A 498 -38.20 -19.25 -1.41
CA VAL A 498 -39.59 -18.81 -1.18
C VAL A 498 -40.05 -17.86 -2.28
N ILE A 499 -39.23 -16.88 -2.67
CA ILE A 499 -39.54 -15.95 -3.77
C ILE A 499 -39.74 -16.72 -5.08
N ALA A 500 -38.87 -17.68 -5.40
CA ALA A 500 -39.00 -18.51 -6.60
C ALA A 500 -40.28 -19.35 -6.60
N LEU A 501 -40.65 -19.95 -5.46
CA LEU A 501 -41.92 -20.68 -5.30
C LEU A 501 -43.14 -19.78 -5.50
N ILE A 502 -43.12 -18.56 -4.96
CA ILE A 502 -44.20 -17.58 -5.17
C ILE A 502 -44.32 -17.23 -6.65
N ILE A 503 -43.21 -17.00 -7.35
CA ILE A 503 -43.21 -16.71 -8.80
C ILE A 503 -43.81 -17.88 -9.59
N ILE A 504 -43.42 -19.13 -9.28
CA ILE A 504 -43.98 -20.32 -9.95
C ILE A 504 -45.49 -20.41 -9.73
N LEU A 505 -45.97 -20.19 -8.50
CA LEU A 505 -47.40 -20.21 -8.16
C LEU A 505 -48.19 -19.08 -8.85
N LEU A 506 -47.57 -17.93 -9.08
CA LEU A 506 -48.18 -16.81 -9.80
C LEU A 506 -48.25 -17.06 -11.31
N ILE A 507 -47.29 -17.78 -11.89
CA ILE A 507 -47.28 -18.13 -13.33
C ILE A 507 -48.24 -19.29 -13.63
N SER A 508 -48.56 -20.13 -12.65
CA SER A 508 -49.44 -21.30 -12.81
C SER A 508 -50.91 -21.04 -12.50
N LYS A 509 -51.29 -19.80 -12.19
CA LYS A 509 -52.68 -19.30 -12.15
C LYS A 509 -52.95 -18.46 -13.38
#